data_AF-A0A1S3PWT5-F1
#
_entry.id   AF-A0A1S3PWT5-F1
#
_cell.length_a   1.000
_cell.length_b   1.000
_cell.length_c   1.000
_cell.angle_alpha   90.00
_cell.angle_beta   90.00
_cell.angle_gamma   90.00
#
_symmetry.space_group_name_H-M   'P 1'
#
loop_
_entity.id
_entity.type
_entity.pdbx_description
1 polymer ?
#
loop_
_entity_poly.entity_id
_entity_poly.type
_entity_poly.pdbx_seq_one_letter_code
_entity_poly.pdbx_strand_id
1 'polypeptide(L)'
;DAVEVVAGLYDHVDELVHKLVMLSNQRTQELDFIMEFKRLELGFKEVSDWIEEVGERRLRTLGELEDSLEQLHSKQTLFRDFYTAAYEHCKGGEALLKRLERWEDLSSAELQLYEVKVRSFWVHLHDFSQRVENTKTNIDKTVRLYEFFDKVRGTTRSLSLSLSLCISLILSLSLTLSLYVSLSFSHPLFLSLSQALFTASASFTRLGVAHAISNSFV
;
A
#
# COMPACT_ATOMS: atom_id res chain seq x y z
N ASP A 1 -20.38 -2.06 -86.44
CA ASP A 1 -19.08 -1.34 -86.43
C ASP A 1 -19.03 -0.22 -85.39
N ALA A 2 -19.65 0.95 -85.56
CA ALA A 2 -19.50 2.06 -84.58
C ALA A 2 -20.04 1.75 -83.17
N VAL A 3 -21.18 1.06 -83.05
CA VAL A 3 -21.79 0.69 -81.76
C VAL A 3 -20.95 -0.34 -80.99
N GLU A 4 -20.29 -1.25 -81.71
CA GLU A 4 -19.42 -2.28 -81.12
C GLU A 4 -18.10 -1.69 -80.60
N VAL A 5 -17.52 -0.72 -81.32
CA VAL A 5 -16.36 0.05 -80.87
C VAL A 5 -16.68 0.84 -79.60
N VAL A 6 -17.87 1.47 -79.54
CA VAL A 6 -18.34 2.19 -78.35
C VAL A 6 -18.55 1.23 -77.17
N ALA A 7 -19.12 0.05 -77.40
CA ALA A 7 -19.29 -0.97 -76.36
C ALA A 7 -17.94 -1.44 -75.79
N GLY A 8 -16.96 -1.74 -76.65
CA GLY A 8 -15.62 -2.13 -76.21
C GLY A 8 -14.87 -1.04 -75.44
N LEU A 9 -15.11 0.24 -75.76
CA LEU A 9 -14.59 1.37 -74.97
C LEU A 9 -15.21 1.44 -73.58
N TYR A 10 -16.52 1.19 -73.45
CA TYR A 10 -17.18 1.13 -72.14
C TYR A 10 -16.65 0.00 -71.27
N ASP A 11 -16.46 -1.20 -71.84
CA ASP A 11 -15.88 -2.34 -71.12
C ASP A 11 -14.45 -2.04 -70.63
N HIS A 12 -13.64 -1.36 -71.47
CA HIS A 12 -12.29 -0.97 -71.07
C HIS A 12 -12.28 0.10 -69.97
N VAL A 13 -13.21 1.06 -70.02
CA VAL A 13 -13.37 2.07 -68.97
C VAL A 13 -13.78 1.40 -67.65
N ASP A 14 -14.70 0.43 -67.68
CA ASP A 14 -15.12 -0.32 -66.49
C ASP A 14 -13.94 -1.08 -65.86
N GLU A 15 -13.13 -1.77 -66.67
CA GLU A 15 -11.94 -2.47 -66.20
C GLU A 15 -10.93 -1.51 -65.55
N LEU A 16 -10.71 -0.33 -66.14
CA LEU A 16 -9.84 0.70 -65.58
C LEU A 16 -10.38 1.26 -64.26
N VAL A 17 -11.69 1.48 -64.15
CA VAL A 17 -12.34 1.91 -62.90
C VAL A 17 -12.18 0.85 -61.83
N HIS A 18 -12.39 -0.43 -62.15
CA HIS A 18 -12.21 -1.52 -61.19
C HIS A 18 -10.76 -1.59 -60.68
N LYS A 19 -9.77 -1.52 -61.58
CA LYS A 19 -8.34 -1.48 -61.21
C LYS A 19 -8.01 -0.28 -60.33
N LEU A 20 -8.55 0.90 -60.66
CA LEU A 20 -8.34 2.11 -59.86
C LEU A 20 -8.93 1.95 -58.45
N VAL A 21 -10.14 1.40 -58.32
CA VAL A 21 -10.78 1.13 -57.03
C VAL A 21 -9.95 0.14 -56.21
N MET A 22 -9.49 -0.95 -56.82
CA MET A 22 -8.62 -1.93 -56.13
C MET A 22 -7.32 -1.28 -55.64
N LEU A 23 -6.63 -0.52 -56.50
CA LEU A 23 -5.39 0.17 -56.14
C LEU A 23 -5.63 1.22 -55.06
N SER A 24 -6.70 2.01 -55.17
CA SER A 24 -7.07 3.02 -54.17
C SER A 24 -7.34 2.39 -52.81
N ASN A 25 -8.10 1.30 -52.78
CA ASN A 25 -8.39 0.57 -51.55
C ASN A 25 -7.13 -0.03 -50.93
N GLN A 26 -6.25 -0.62 -51.74
CA GLN A 26 -4.97 -1.14 -51.28
C GLN A 26 -4.09 -0.04 -50.67
N ARG A 27 -3.93 1.10 -51.36
CA ARG A 27 -3.15 2.23 -50.86
C ARG A 27 -3.73 2.81 -49.57
N THR A 28 -5.06 2.82 -49.44
CA THR A 28 -5.75 3.26 -48.22
C THR A 28 -5.42 2.34 -47.05
N GLN A 29 -5.49 1.01 -47.25
CA GLN A 29 -5.14 0.03 -46.21
C GLN A 29 -3.66 0.14 -45.77
N GLU A 30 -2.74 0.33 -46.72
CA GLU A 30 -1.32 0.55 -46.42
C GLU A 30 -1.10 1.83 -45.61
N LEU A 31 -1.81 2.93 -45.94
CA LEU A 31 -1.72 4.18 -45.20
C LEU A 31 -2.29 4.04 -43.78
N ASP A 32 -3.46 3.41 -43.63
CA ASP A 32 -4.07 3.15 -42.33
C ASP A 32 -3.14 2.32 -41.43
N PHE A 33 -2.46 1.32 -42.02
CA PHE A 33 -1.44 0.54 -41.34
C PHE A 33 -0.28 1.41 -40.84
N ILE A 34 0.31 2.23 -41.71
CA ILE A 34 1.43 3.12 -41.34
C ILE A 34 1.01 4.09 -40.24
N MET A 35 -0.20 4.66 -40.34
CA MET A 35 -0.72 5.60 -39.36
C MET A 35 -0.90 4.95 -37.99
N GLU A 36 -1.48 3.74 -37.94
CA GLU A 36 -1.67 3.03 -36.68
C GLU A 36 -0.33 2.61 -36.06
N PHE A 37 0.61 2.18 -36.89
CA PHE A 37 1.97 1.87 -36.45
C PHE A 37 2.65 3.07 -35.81
N LYS A 38 2.56 4.25 -36.45
CA LYS A 38 3.11 5.50 -35.91
C LYS A 38 2.47 5.92 -34.59
N ARG A 39 1.17 5.65 -34.41
CA ARG A 39 0.48 5.90 -33.13
C ARG A 39 1.00 4.99 -32.01
N LEU A 40 1.27 3.72 -32.30
CA LEU A 40 1.89 2.83 -31.32
C LEU A 40 3.31 3.28 -30.97
N GLU A 41 4.13 3.65 -31.97
CA GLU A 41 5.48 4.19 -31.73
C GLU A 41 5.46 5.40 -30.79
N LEU A 42 4.52 6.32 -31.03
CA LEU A 42 4.34 7.50 -30.19
C LEU A 42 3.93 7.11 -28.76
N GLY A 43 2.97 6.20 -28.61
CA GLY A 43 2.54 5.73 -27.28
C GLY A 43 3.65 5.03 -26.50
N PHE A 44 4.48 4.20 -27.16
CA PHE A 44 5.63 3.58 -26.53
C PHE A 44 6.65 4.63 -26.06
N LYS A 45 6.88 5.65 -26.89
CA LYS A 45 7.74 6.76 -26.53
C LYS A 45 7.20 7.54 -25.33
N GLU A 46 5.93 7.92 -25.32
CA GLU A 46 5.30 8.65 -24.21
C GLU A 46 5.41 7.90 -22.89
N VAL A 47 5.16 6.58 -22.89
CA VAL A 47 5.32 5.76 -21.68
C VAL A 47 6.79 5.65 -21.27
N SER A 48 7.71 5.48 -22.22
CA SER A 48 9.16 5.40 -21.92
C SER A 48 9.69 6.69 -21.34
N ASP A 49 9.39 7.82 -21.97
CA ASP A 49 9.79 9.16 -21.53
C ASP A 49 9.25 9.43 -20.13
N TRP A 50 7.99 9.04 -19.84
CA TRP A 50 7.44 9.18 -18.49
C TRP A 50 8.15 8.31 -17.45
N ILE A 51 8.49 7.05 -17.79
CA ILE A 51 9.22 6.15 -16.88
C ILE A 51 10.59 6.77 -16.55
N GLU A 52 11.33 7.21 -17.56
CA GLU A 52 12.69 7.75 -17.37
C GLU A 52 12.67 9.09 -16.63
N GLU A 53 11.77 10.00 -17.01
CA GLU A 53 11.73 11.34 -16.46
C GLU A 53 11.03 11.40 -15.11
N VAL A 54 9.94 10.66 -14.89
CA VAL A 54 9.13 10.80 -13.66
C VAL A 54 9.25 9.56 -12.80
N GLY A 55 9.05 8.39 -13.40
CA GLY A 55 9.08 7.08 -12.74
C GLY A 55 10.36 6.85 -11.96
N GLU A 56 11.50 6.88 -12.64
CA GLU A 56 12.82 6.57 -12.07
C GLU A 56 13.29 7.59 -11.03
N ARG A 57 12.96 8.87 -11.21
CA ARG A 57 13.30 9.90 -10.21
C ARG A 57 12.49 9.69 -8.94
N ARG A 58 11.16 9.52 -9.06
CA ARG A 58 10.29 9.31 -7.90
C ARG A 58 10.58 8.00 -7.20
N LEU A 59 10.81 6.92 -7.95
CA LEU A 59 11.10 5.61 -7.40
C LEU A 59 12.42 5.61 -6.60
N ARG A 60 13.45 6.34 -7.06
CA ARG A 60 14.69 6.52 -6.30
C ARG A 60 14.45 7.23 -4.97
N THR A 61 13.79 8.40 -4.99
CA THR A 61 13.48 9.16 -3.76
C THR A 61 12.61 8.34 -2.80
N LEU A 62 11.65 7.57 -3.33
CA LEU A 62 10.74 6.76 -2.53
C LEU A 62 11.35 5.43 -2.07
N GLY A 63 12.47 5.00 -2.65
CA GLY A 63 13.19 3.78 -2.28
C GLY A 63 14.14 3.95 -1.08
N GLU A 64 14.47 5.18 -0.71
CA GLU A 64 15.30 5.47 0.46
C GLU A 64 14.56 5.14 1.77
N LEU A 65 15.24 4.62 2.78
CA LEU A 65 14.62 4.29 4.07
C LEU A 65 14.55 5.54 4.97
N GLU A 66 13.44 5.76 5.66
CA GLU A 66 13.26 6.88 6.61
C GLU A 66 13.57 6.44 8.05
N ASP A 67 14.04 7.39 8.87
CA ASP A 67 14.48 7.13 10.25
C ASP A 67 13.37 7.24 11.31
N SER A 68 12.20 7.80 10.95
CA SER A 68 11.08 7.96 11.88
C SER A 68 9.76 7.43 11.33
N LEU A 69 8.89 6.98 12.25
CA LEU A 69 7.56 6.45 11.90
C LEU A 69 6.66 7.51 11.24
N GLU A 70 6.77 8.76 11.67
CA GLU A 70 6.03 9.89 11.08
C GLU A 70 6.45 10.15 9.62
N GLN A 71 7.77 10.17 9.35
CA GLN A 71 8.30 10.31 8.00
C GLN A 71 7.92 9.11 7.12
N LEU A 72 7.89 7.91 7.69
CA LEU A 72 7.50 6.69 6.97
C LEU A 72 6.03 6.69 6.56
N HIS A 73 5.11 7.16 7.41
CA HIS A 73 3.69 7.31 7.05
C HIS A 73 3.47 8.40 5.99
N SER A 74 4.21 9.51 6.09
CA SER A 74 4.21 10.55 5.05
C SER A 74 4.68 9.98 3.70
N LYS A 75 5.78 9.23 3.72
CA LYS A 75 6.33 8.54 2.54
C LYS A 75 5.39 7.50 1.96
N GLN A 76 4.71 6.72 2.79
CA GLN A 76 3.70 5.76 2.35
C GLN A 76 2.54 6.46 1.61
N THR A 77 2.12 7.63 2.09
CA THR A 77 1.08 8.44 1.44
C THR A 77 1.54 8.94 0.07
N LEU A 78 2.74 9.54 0.00
CA LEU A 78 3.33 9.99 -1.26
C LEU A 78 3.55 8.84 -2.25
N PHE A 79 3.97 7.68 -1.74
CA PHE A 79 4.15 6.48 -2.56
C PHE A 79 2.83 5.98 -3.12
N ARG A 80 1.73 6.00 -2.35
CA ARG A 80 0.41 5.61 -2.83
C ARG A 80 -0.05 6.46 -4.00
N ASP A 81 0.15 7.78 -3.91
CA ASP A 81 -0.22 8.71 -4.99
C ASP A 81 0.63 8.45 -6.25
N PHE A 82 1.94 8.21 -6.06
CA PHE A 82 2.83 7.80 -7.14
C PHE A 82 2.46 6.44 -7.76
N TYR A 83 2.09 5.47 -6.92
CA TYR A 83 1.77 4.11 -7.34
C TYR A 83 0.58 4.10 -8.31
N THR A 84 -0.46 4.91 -8.05
CA THR A 84 -1.60 5.03 -8.97
C THR A 84 -1.15 5.49 -10.35
N ALA A 85 -0.32 6.56 -10.43
CA ALA A 85 0.18 7.04 -11.71
C ALA A 85 1.08 5.98 -12.41
N ALA A 86 2.02 5.38 -11.66
CA ALA A 86 2.89 4.33 -12.19
C ALA A 86 2.09 3.13 -12.73
N TYR A 87 1.06 2.72 -12.01
CA TYR A 87 0.17 1.63 -12.41
C TYR A 87 -0.60 1.96 -13.70
N GLU A 88 -1.12 3.18 -13.83
CA GLU A 88 -1.80 3.62 -15.05
C GLU A 88 -0.87 3.63 -16.26
N HIS A 89 0.36 4.15 -16.13
CA HIS A 89 1.34 4.15 -17.20
C HIS A 89 1.82 2.74 -17.57
N CYS A 90 2.05 1.86 -16.59
CA CYS A 90 2.38 0.46 -16.83
C CYS A 90 1.27 -0.26 -17.60
N LYS A 91 0.02 -0.09 -17.16
CA LYS A 91 -1.14 -0.68 -17.82
C LYS A 91 -1.36 -0.12 -19.23
N GLY A 92 -1.08 1.16 -19.44
CA GLY A 92 -1.07 1.79 -20.76
C GLY A 92 -0.03 1.15 -21.68
N GLY A 93 1.20 0.95 -21.19
CA GLY A 93 2.28 0.25 -21.89
C GLY A 93 1.92 -1.19 -22.27
N GLU A 94 1.32 -1.95 -21.34
CA GLU A 94 0.84 -3.31 -21.59
C GLU A 94 -0.28 -3.35 -22.66
N ALA A 95 -1.19 -2.38 -22.65
CA ALA A 95 -2.23 -2.28 -23.65
C ALA A 95 -1.67 -1.99 -25.06
N LEU A 96 -0.60 -1.20 -25.17
CA LEU A 96 0.11 -0.96 -26.41
C LEU A 96 0.80 -2.24 -26.92
N LEU A 97 1.47 -2.98 -26.03
CA LEU A 97 2.09 -4.27 -26.35
C LEU A 97 1.05 -5.28 -26.88
N LYS A 98 -0.11 -5.37 -26.23
CA LYS A 98 -1.19 -6.27 -26.68
C LYS A 98 -1.78 -5.89 -28.04
N ARG A 99 -1.81 -4.59 -28.37
CA ARG A 99 -2.24 -4.14 -29.71
C ARG A 99 -1.24 -4.54 -30.78
N LEU A 100 0.04 -4.58 -30.43
CA LEU A 100 1.12 -4.95 -31.33
C LEU A 100 1.18 -6.45 -31.63
N GLU A 101 0.75 -7.34 -30.74
CA GLU A 101 0.65 -8.79 -30.99
C GLU A 101 -0.12 -9.13 -32.27
N ARG A 102 -1.06 -8.27 -32.67
CA ARG A 102 -1.83 -8.43 -33.92
C ARG A 102 -0.97 -8.35 -35.19
N TRP A 103 0.28 -7.92 -35.08
CA TRP A 103 1.16 -7.60 -36.20
C TRP A 103 2.40 -8.52 -36.28
N GLU A 104 2.43 -9.58 -35.47
CA GLU A 104 3.53 -10.57 -35.40
C GLU A 104 3.74 -11.32 -36.74
N ASP A 105 2.73 -11.37 -37.61
CA ASP A 105 2.76 -12.09 -38.89
C ASP A 105 3.44 -11.32 -40.04
N LEU A 106 3.84 -10.07 -39.86
CA LEU A 106 4.38 -9.23 -40.94
C LEU A 106 5.91 -9.30 -41.02
N SER A 107 6.44 -10.11 -41.94
CA SER A 107 7.91 -10.20 -42.14
C SER A 107 8.44 -9.10 -43.09
N SER A 108 8.91 -7.99 -42.50
CA SER A 108 9.71 -6.97 -43.17
C SER A 108 11.01 -6.72 -42.40
N ALA A 109 12.10 -6.40 -43.10
CA ALA A 109 13.37 -6.04 -42.47
C ALA A 109 13.25 -4.79 -41.56
N GLU A 110 12.33 -3.87 -41.89
CA GLU A 110 12.02 -2.71 -41.04
C GLU A 110 11.24 -3.12 -39.78
N LEU A 111 10.43 -4.18 -39.86
CA LEU A 111 9.70 -4.73 -38.72
C LEU A 111 10.61 -5.48 -37.74
N GLN A 112 11.69 -6.09 -38.23
CA GLN A 112 12.70 -6.75 -37.40
C GLN A 112 13.45 -5.76 -36.49
N LEU A 113 13.86 -4.60 -37.02
CA LEU A 113 14.45 -3.53 -36.20
C LEU A 113 13.45 -3.03 -35.13
N TYR A 114 12.16 -3.02 -35.48
CA TYR A 114 11.10 -2.63 -34.57
C TYR A 114 10.84 -3.66 -33.48
N GLU A 115 10.88 -4.96 -33.79
CA GLU A 115 10.76 -6.05 -32.82
C GLU A 115 11.80 -5.91 -31.69
N VAL A 116 13.03 -5.52 -32.04
CA VAL A 116 14.09 -5.26 -31.05
C VAL A 116 13.72 -4.09 -30.13
N LYS A 117 13.22 -2.98 -30.68
CA LYS A 117 12.78 -1.82 -29.88
C LYS A 117 11.63 -2.18 -28.95
N VAL A 118 10.66 -2.94 -29.44
CA VAL A 118 9.50 -3.41 -28.68
C VAL A 118 9.93 -4.32 -27.54
N ARG A 119 10.86 -5.25 -27.82
CA ARG A 119 11.41 -6.13 -26.78
C ARG A 119 12.15 -5.33 -25.72
N SER A 120 12.94 -4.32 -26.12
CA SER A 120 13.60 -3.40 -25.18
C SER A 120 12.57 -2.65 -24.32
N PHE A 121 11.50 -2.15 -24.93
CA PHE A 121 10.41 -1.48 -24.22
C PHE A 121 9.74 -2.43 -23.23
N TRP A 122 9.41 -3.66 -23.64
CA TRP A 122 8.78 -4.67 -22.79
C TRP A 122 9.64 -4.97 -21.55
N VAL A 123 10.94 -5.22 -21.75
CA VAL A 123 11.87 -5.47 -20.64
C VAL A 123 11.91 -4.27 -19.70
N HIS A 124 12.01 -3.05 -20.24
CA HIS A 124 12.08 -1.83 -19.44
C HIS A 124 10.80 -1.59 -18.63
N LEU A 125 9.63 -1.75 -19.25
CA LEU A 125 8.32 -1.61 -18.61
C LEU A 125 8.14 -2.63 -17.48
N HIS A 126 8.49 -3.88 -17.74
CA HIS A 126 8.37 -4.96 -16.76
C HIS A 126 9.32 -4.76 -15.58
N ASP A 127 10.59 -4.42 -15.84
CA ASP A 127 11.56 -4.13 -14.80
C ASP A 127 11.10 -2.97 -13.91
N PHE A 128 10.64 -1.87 -14.51
CA PHE A 128 10.07 -0.73 -13.77
C PHE A 128 8.88 -1.15 -12.91
N SER A 129 7.90 -1.85 -13.48
CA SER A 129 6.70 -2.33 -12.78
C SER A 129 7.07 -3.21 -11.57
N GLN A 130 8.01 -4.13 -11.76
CA GLN A 130 8.50 -5.00 -10.70
C GLN A 130 9.20 -4.21 -9.57
N ARG A 131 10.01 -3.20 -9.90
CA ARG A 131 10.64 -2.35 -8.89
C ARG A 131 9.62 -1.53 -8.12
N VAL A 132 8.59 -1.00 -8.77
CA VAL A 132 7.48 -0.28 -8.11
C VAL A 132 6.78 -1.20 -7.10
N GLU A 133 6.45 -2.43 -7.47
CA GLU A 133 5.79 -3.38 -6.55
C GLU A 133 6.73 -3.79 -5.40
N ASN A 134 8.02 -4.00 -5.67
CA ASN A 134 9.00 -4.28 -4.63
C ASN A 134 9.08 -3.14 -3.61
N THR A 135 9.16 -1.88 -4.06
CA THR A 135 9.19 -0.70 -3.17
C THR A 135 7.92 -0.61 -2.32
N LYS A 136 6.74 -0.87 -2.90
CA LYS A 136 5.47 -0.93 -2.16
C LYS A 136 5.54 -1.94 -1.01
N THR A 137 5.95 -3.17 -1.31
CA THR A 137 6.03 -4.23 -0.29
C THR A 137 7.07 -3.90 0.78
N ASN A 138 8.17 -3.22 0.43
CA ASN A 138 9.20 -2.81 1.37
C ASN A 138 8.70 -1.74 2.34
N ILE A 139 8.03 -0.69 1.82
CA ILE A 139 7.42 0.36 2.64
C ILE A 139 6.39 -0.26 3.60
N ASP A 140 5.48 -1.11 3.11
CA ASP A 140 4.46 -1.75 3.94
C ASP A 140 5.05 -2.64 5.04
N LYS A 141 6.11 -3.40 4.73
CA LYS A 141 6.83 -4.20 5.73
C LYS A 141 7.49 -3.33 6.79
N THR A 142 8.13 -2.24 6.36
CA THR A 142 8.83 -1.31 7.25
C THR A 142 7.84 -0.64 8.20
N VAL A 143 6.68 -0.17 7.70
CA VAL A 143 5.63 0.44 8.53
C VAL A 143 5.16 -0.53 9.61
N ARG A 144 4.83 -1.77 9.22
CA ARG A 144 4.39 -2.82 10.16
C ARG A 144 5.42 -3.12 11.25
N LEU A 145 6.72 -3.13 10.90
CA LEU A 145 7.79 -3.34 11.87
C LEU A 145 7.87 -2.20 12.88
N TYR A 146 7.79 -0.95 12.41
CA TYR A 146 7.83 0.21 13.31
C TYR A 146 6.59 0.30 14.21
N GLU A 147 5.39 0.02 13.69
CA GLU A 147 4.16 -0.08 14.48
C GLU A 147 4.27 -1.15 15.57
N PHE A 148 4.86 -2.30 15.24
CA PHE A 148 5.13 -3.36 16.22
C PHE A 148 6.07 -2.87 17.31
N PHE A 149 7.18 -2.23 16.95
CA PHE A 149 8.13 -1.68 17.94
C PHE A 149 7.49 -0.63 18.82
N ASP A 150 6.65 0.24 18.28
CA ASP A 150 5.97 1.26 19.07
C ASP A 150 4.98 0.66 20.07
N LYS A 151 4.22 -0.36 19.64
CA LYS A 151 3.33 -1.13 20.52
C LYS A 151 4.07 -1.82 21.65
N VAL A 152 5.21 -2.44 21.37
CA VAL A 152 6.05 -3.07 22.40
C VAL A 152 6.57 -2.02 23.37
N ARG A 153 7.10 -0.89 22.88
CA ARG A 153 7.57 0.22 23.73
C ARG A 153 6.47 0.76 24.65
N GLY A 154 5.26 0.94 24.14
CA GLY A 154 4.10 1.34 24.94
C GLY A 154 3.77 0.31 26.04
N THR A 155 3.77 -0.97 25.68
CA THR A 155 3.49 -2.06 26.62
C THR A 155 4.55 -2.14 27.71
N THR A 156 5.84 -2.07 27.37
CA THR A 156 6.96 -2.06 28.33
C THR A 156 6.88 -0.87 29.28
N ARG A 157 6.53 0.32 28.79
CA ARG A 157 6.33 1.52 29.63
C ARG A 157 5.16 1.34 30.61
N SER A 158 4.06 0.73 30.17
CA SER A 158 2.92 0.48 31.06
C SER A 158 3.25 -0.53 32.16
N LEU A 159 4.00 -1.60 31.83
CA LEU A 159 4.48 -2.61 32.78
C LEU A 159 5.49 -2.03 33.78
N SER A 160 6.40 -1.16 33.33
CA SER A 160 7.37 -0.54 34.23
C SER A 160 6.69 0.43 35.21
N LEU A 161 5.71 1.21 34.75
CA LEU A 161 4.90 2.08 35.60
C LEU A 161 4.09 1.29 36.62
N SER A 162 3.43 0.20 36.22
CA SER A 162 2.66 -0.63 37.14
C SER A 162 3.55 -1.32 38.17
N LEU A 163 4.71 -1.85 37.76
CA LEU A 163 5.68 -2.45 38.67
C LEU A 163 6.23 -1.43 39.66
N SER A 164 6.55 -0.21 39.20
CA SER A 164 6.98 0.90 40.06
C SER A 164 5.91 1.29 41.09
N LEU A 165 4.63 1.33 40.66
CA LEU A 165 3.50 1.58 41.55
C LEU A 165 3.38 0.49 42.63
N CYS A 166 3.47 -0.78 42.23
CA CYS A 166 3.42 -1.93 43.14
C CYS A 166 4.55 -1.89 44.18
N ILE A 167 5.78 -1.63 43.74
CA ILE A 167 6.94 -1.51 44.64
C ILE A 167 6.71 -0.37 45.65
N SER A 168 6.24 0.78 45.17
CA SER A 168 5.94 1.95 46.02
C SER A 168 4.85 1.64 47.06
N LEU A 169 3.79 0.93 46.65
CA LEU A 169 2.71 0.52 47.54
C LEU A 169 3.22 -0.44 48.63
N ILE A 170 4.03 -1.43 48.25
CA ILE A 170 4.62 -2.41 49.18
C ILE A 170 5.51 -1.71 50.22
N LEU A 171 6.37 -0.79 49.79
CA LEU A 171 7.24 -0.02 50.68
C LEU A 171 6.43 0.89 51.64
N SER A 172 5.34 1.49 51.17
CA SER A 172 4.48 2.30 52.03
C SER A 172 3.75 1.45 53.08
N LEU A 173 3.28 0.26 52.69
CA LEU A 173 2.59 -0.66 53.59
C LEU A 173 3.54 -1.24 54.65
N SER A 174 4.79 -1.56 54.26
CA SER A 174 5.79 -2.04 55.22
C SER A 174 6.20 -0.96 56.21
N LEU A 175 6.36 0.29 55.77
CA LEU A 175 6.69 1.42 56.63
C LEU A 175 5.56 1.73 57.63
N THR A 176 4.31 1.76 57.15
CA THR A 176 3.13 1.99 58.00
C THR A 176 2.93 0.88 59.04
N LEU A 177 3.12 -0.38 58.64
CA LEU A 177 3.08 -1.51 59.57
C LEU A 177 4.19 -1.40 60.63
N SER A 178 5.41 -1.05 60.22
CA SER A 178 6.52 -0.86 61.16
C SER A 178 6.25 0.28 62.15
N LEU A 179 5.75 1.43 61.69
CA LEU A 179 5.36 2.56 62.55
C LEU A 179 4.25 2.17 63.53
N TYR A 180 3.25 1.42 63.07
CA TYR A 180 2.15 0.93 63.91
C TYR A 180 2.66 0.03 65.05
N VAL A 181 3.55 -0.92 64.75
CA VAL A 181 4.15 -1.81 65.74
C VAL A 181 5.00 -1.01 66.75
N SER A 182 5.83 -0.08 66.28
CA SER A 182 6.66 0.77 67.15
C SER A 182 5.84 1.67 68.08
N LEU A 183 4.76 2.30 67.60
CA LEU A 183 3.85 3.09 68.46
C LEU A 183 3.13 2.22 69.49
N SER A 184 2.68 1.02 69.08
CA SER A 184 1.98 0.09 69.95
C SER A 184 2.84 -0.37 71.14
N PHE A 185 4.16 -0.50 70.93
CA PHE A 185 5.09 -0.87 72.00
C PHE A 185 5.50 0.30 72.90
N SER A 186 5.45 1.53 72.39
CA SER A 186 5.98 2.72 73.08
C SER A 186 4.96 3.42 73.98
N HIS A 187 3.65 3.20 73.79
CA HIS A 187 2.60 3.88 74.57
C HIS A 187 1.50 2.93 75.10
N PRO A 188 1.38 2.73 76.42
CA PRO A 188 0.36 1.84 77.02
C PRO A 188 -1.08 2.32 76.80
N LEU A 189 -1.30 3.61 76.56
CA LEU A 189 -2.62 4.16 76.18
C LEU A 189 -3.04 3.81 74.74
N PHE A 190 -2.10 3.47 73.86
CA PHE A 190 -2.39 3.12 72.47
C PHE A 190 -2.87 1.68 72.33
N LEU A 191 -2.34 0.78 73.18
CA LEU A 191 -2.81 -0.59 73.34
C LEU A 191 -4.28 -0.64 73.78
N SER A 192 -4.68 0.17 74.76
CA SER A 192 -6.07 0.20 75.23
C SER A 192 -7.04 0.76 74.18
N LEU A 193 -6.64 1.79 73.42
CA LEU A 193 -7.46 2.37 72.35
C LEU A 193 -7.58 1.44 71.13
N SER A 194 -6.48 0.77 70.75
CA SER A 194 -6.43 -0.22 69.67
C SER A 194 -7.33 -1.43 69.98
N GLN A 195 -7.26 -1.93 71.21
CA GLN A 195 -8.06 -3.06 71.68
C GLN A 195 -9.55 -2.68 71.79
N ALA A 196 -9.88 -1.44 72.20
CA ALA A 196 -11.23 -0.88 72.17
C ALA A 196 -11.80 -0.70 70.75
N LEU A 197 -11.00 -0.25 69.79
CA LEU A 197 -11.41 -0.12 68.38
C LEU A 197 -11.59 -1.48 67.70
N PHE A 198 -10.71 -2.45 67.98
CA PHE A 198 -10.82 -3.81 67.44
C PHE A 198 -12.08 -4.53 67.95
N THR A 199 -12.38 -4.39 69.24
CA THR A 199 -13.62 -4.93 69.84
C THR A 199 -14.86 -4.25 69.27
N ALA A 200 -14.85 -2.93 69.10
CA ALA A 200 -15.96 -2.18 68.48
C ALA A 200 -16.22 -2.59 67.01
N SER A 201 -15.17 -2.76 66.20
CA SER A 201 -15.24 -3.22 64.80
C SER A 201 -15.78 -4.66 64.68
N ALA A 202 -15.32 -5.57 65.55
CA ALA A 202 -15.80 -6.95 65.59
C ALA A 202 -17.27 -7.06 66.00
N SER A 203 -17.74 -6.18 66.90
CA SER A 203 -19.17 -6.09 67.23
C SER A 203 -20.00 -5.52 66.08
N PHE A 204 -19.50 -4.55 65.32
CA PHE A 204 -20.24 -3.94 64.19
C PHE A 204 -20.39 -4.90 63.00
N THR A 205 -19.35 -5.67 62.69
CA THR A 205 -19.41 -6.73 61.67
C THR A 205 -20.34 -7.88 62.08
N ARG A 206 -20.32 -8.30 63.35
CA ARG A 206 -21.30 -9.28 63.87
C ARG A 206 -22.74 -8.76 63.80
N LEU A 207 -22.98 -7.48 64.09
CA LEU A 207 -24.31 -6.87 64.03
C LEU A 207 -24.81 -6.73 62.57
N GLY A 208 -23.92 -6.34 61.64
CA GLY A 208 -24.24 -6.25 60.22
C GLY A 208 -24.55 -7.61 59.58
N VAL A 209 -23.82 -8.66 59.95
CA VAL A 209 -24.10 -10.04 59.51
C VAL A 209 -25.40 -10.57 60.13
N ALA A 210 -25.68 -10.29 61.40
CA ALA A 210 -26.94 -10.67 62.05
C ALA A 210 -28.16 -9.97 61.42
N HIS A 211 -28.03 -8.70 61.02
CA HIS A 211 -29.10 -7.98 60.32
C HIS A 211 -29.33 -8.50 58.89
N ALA A 212 -28.26 -8.87 58.17
CA ALA A 212 -28.35 -9.50 56.85
C ALA A 212 -29.01 -10.89 56.89
N ILE A 213 -28.76 -11.68 57.94
CA ILE A 213 -29.39 -13.00 58.15
C ILE A 213 -30.86 -12.86 58.59
N SER A 214 -31.21 -11.83 59.36
CA SER A 214 -32.60 -11.57 59.75
C SER A 214 -33.48 -11.07 58.60
N ASN A 215 -32.93 -10.36 57.61
CA ASN A 215 -33.66 -9.86 56.44
C ASN A 215 -33.76 -10.88 55.28
N SER A 216 -33.18 -12.08 55.42
CA SER A 216 -33.27 -13.17 54.44
C SER A 216 -34.24 -14.29 54.86
N PHE A 217 -34.99 -14.10 55.95
CA PHE A 217 -36.02 -15.02 56.45
C PHE A 217 -37.44 -14.39 56.54
N VAL A 218 -37.67 -13.29 55.82
CA VAL A 218 -38.99 -12.69 55.53
C VAL A 218 -39.16 -12.64 54.02
#